data_AF-A0A559J429-F1
#
_entry.id   AF-A0A559J429-F1
#
_cell.length_a   1.000
_cell.length_b   1.000
_cell.length_c   1.000
_cell.angle_alpha   90.00
_cell.angle_beta   90.00
_cell.angle_gamma   90.00
#
_symmetry.space_group_name_H-M   'P 1'
#
loop_
_entity.id
_entity.type
_entity.pdbx_description
1 polymer ?
#
loop_
_entity_poly.entity_id
_entity_poly.type
_entity_poly.pdbx_seq_one_letter_code
_entity_poly.pdbx_strand_id
1 'polypeptide(L)'
;MINEQELWGNMDQGIPALMAVSLKVAAKPMQASAPKLDEKKDENKSDDKETNRKPAEPVKVSTAERKSSDEKVSKSPKNVISVNGKPMTFKRSYNMKATSYTDHPSENGWGPIDALGNPLKLGTVAVDPDVIPLGTKLFITGYQFKHLPEGGLVATATDTGGKIKGNKVDIFLPLSQKEARKFGVQDVQVYVLK
;
A
#
# COMPACT_ATOMS: atom_id res chain seq x y z
N MET A 1 -1.00 -4.43 57.55
CA MET A 1 -2.03 -3.39 57.75
C MET A 1 -1.37 -2.03 57.61
N ILE A 2 -1.39 -1.47 56.41
CA ILE A 2 -1.40 -0.02 56.19
C ILE A 2 -1.95 0.22 54.79
N ASN A 3 -2.86 1.18 54.74
CA ASN A 3 -3.72 1.59 53.66
C ASN A 3 -3.05 2.82 53.01
N GLU A 4 -2.78 2.80 51.72
CA GLU A 4 -2.15 3.92 50.99
C GLU A 4 -3.07 4.46 49.89
N GLN A 5 -4.36 4.62 50.22
CA GLN A 5 -5.17 5.68 49.62
C GLN A 5 -5.08 6.88 50.54
N GLU A 6 -4.26 7.87 50.15
CA GLU A 6 -4.37 9.31 50.42
C GLU A 6 -2.97 9.93 50.28
N LEU A 7 -2.60 10.33 49.06
CA LEU A 7 -1.55 11.33 48.84
C LEU A 7 -1.78 11.90 47.43
N TRP A 8 -2.13 13.19 47.38
CA TRP A 8 -2.42 14.07 46.22
C TRP A 8 -3.82 13.90 45.60
N GLY A 9 -4.84 14.72 45.87
CA GLY A 9 -4.85 16.13 46.27
C GLY A 9 -5.12 17.03 45.05
N ASN A 10 -6.41 17.27 44.79
CA ASN A 10 -7.05 18.40 44.10
C ASN A 10 -6.19 19.27 43.16
N MET A 11 -6.48 19.19 41.86
CA MET A 11 -6.18 20.26 40.90
C MET A 11 -7.36 20.42 39.92
N ASP A 12 -8.49 20.90 40.44
CA ASP A 12 -9.54 21.53 39.65
C ASP A 12 -9.08 22.96 39.36
N GLN A 13 -8.63 23.20 38.13
CA GLN A 13 -8.36 24.53 37.61
C GLN A 13 -9.12 24.67 36.30
N GLY A 14 -10.14 25.54 36.36
CA GLY A 14 -11.12 25.78 35.32
C GLY A 14 -10.53 26.09 33.96
N ILE A 15 -11.14 25.48 32.95
CA ILE A 15 -10.98 25.86 31.55
C ILE A 15 -12.01 26.96 31.26
N PRO A 16 -11.61 28.17 30.83
CA PRO A 16 -12.56 29.20 30.44
C PRO A 16 -13.26 28.80 29.13
N ALA A 17 -14.59 28.82 29.18
CA ALA A 17 -15.47 28.72 28.03
C ALA A 17 -15.24 29.92 27.08
N LEU A 18 -14.73 29.65 25.88
CA LEU A 18 -14.65 30.63 24.79
C LEU A 18 -15.52 30.18 23.61
N MET A 19 -16.65 30.89 23.50
CA MET A 19 -17.28 31.37 22.28
C MET A 19 -17.69 30.35 21.22
N ALA A 20 -18.96 29.96 21.31
CA ALA A 20 -19.75 29.49 20.17
C ALA A 20 -19.92 30.63 19.14
N VAL A 21 -19.24 30.53 17.99
CA VAL A 21 -19.58 31.31 16.79
C VAL A 21 -20.69 30.57 16.06
N SER A 22 -21.88 31.17 16.11
CA SER A 22 -23.07 30.72 15.39
C SER A 22 -22.91 31.04 13.89
N LEU A 23 -22.67 30.03 13.06
CA LEU A 23 -22.82 30.15 11.61
C LEU A 23 -24.26 29.80 11.23
N LYS A 24 -25.06 30.82 10.92
CA LYS A 24 -26.31 30.65 10.17
C LYS A 24 -25.97 30.25 8.74
N VAL A 25 -26.08 28.96 8.42
CA VAL A 25 -26.17 28.50 7.03
C VAL A 25 -27.64 28.52 6.65
N ALA A 26 -28.02 29.50 5.84
CA ALA A 26 -29.32 29.55 5.19
C ALA A 26 -29.39 28.43 4.13
N ALA A 27 -30.27 27.46 4.35
CA ALA A 27 -30.64 26.46 3.35
C ALA A 27 -31.45 27.14 2.24
N LYS A 28 -30.90 27.19 1.03
CA LYS A 28 -31.66 27.40 -0.21
C LYS A 28 -32.01 26.04 -0.81
N PRO A 29 -33.24 25.81 -1.29
CA PRO A 29 -33.63 24.55 -1.91
C PRO A 29 -32.95 24.43 -3.28
N MET A 30 -32.19 23.35 -3.48
CA MET A 30 -31.61 22.99 -4.77
C MET A 30 -32.68 22.22 -5.56
N GLN A 31 -33.31 22.92 -6.50
CA GLN A 31 -34.27 22.35 -7.44
C GLN A 31 -33.57 21.38 -8.41
N ALA A 32 -34.23 20.24 -8.63
CA ALA A 32 -33.90 19.27 -9.67
C ALA A 32 -34.14 19.87 -11.06
N SER A 33 -33.20 19.65 -11.99
CA SER A 33 -33.42 19.78 -13.43
C SER A 33 -32.29 19.05 -14.20
N ALA A 34 -32.60 17.87 -14.72
CA ALA A 34 -32.12 17.38 -16.01
C ALA A 34 -33.32 17.44 -16.99
N PRO A 35 -33.23 17.29 -18.34
CA PRO A 35 -32.07 16.91 -19.19
C PRO A 35 -31.93 17.67 -20.55
N LYS A 36 -30.78 17.52 -21.24
CA LYS A 36 -30.56 17.24 -22.69
C LYS A 36 -29.08 17.52 -23.06
N LEU A 37 -28.29 16.55 -23.53
CA LEU A 37 -28.16 16.05 -24.92
C LEU A 37 -27.91 17.18 -25.92
N ASP A 38 -26.65 17.36 -26.31
CA ASP A 38 -26.30 17.74 -27.68
C ASP A 38 -24.93 17.17 -28.08
N GLU A 39 -24.94 16.69 -29.31
CA GLU A 39 -23.95 15.92 -30.07
C GLU A 39 -23.38 16.83 -31.16
N LYS A 40 -22.07 16.76 -31.42
CA LYS A 40 -21.31 17.21 -32.62
C LYS A 40 -19.81 17.04 -32.29
N LYS A 41 -19.00 16.17 -32.91
CA LYS A 41 -18.69 15.87 -34.32
C LYS A 41 -18.13 17.08 -35.09
N ASP A 42 -16.80 17.07 -35.24
CA ASP A 42 -15.96 17.66 -36.31
C ASP A 42 -14.54 17.10 -36.07
N GLU A 43 -14.01 16.08 -36.77
CA GLU A 43 -13.49 16.04 -38.15
C GLU A 43 -12.59 17.25 -38.51
N ASN A 44 -11.26 17.05 -38.48
CA ASN A 44 -10.45 17.46 -39.62
C ASN A 44 -9.20 16.58 -39.81
N LYS A 45 -8.88 16.41 -41.08
CA LYS A 45 -8.05 15.38 -41.73
C LYS A 45 -7.04 16.11 -42.64
N SER A 46 -5.79 15.68 -42.62
CA SER A 46 -4.81 15.73 -43.73
C SER A 46 -3.50 15.09 -43.21
N ASP A 47 -3.14 13.89 -43.68
CA ASP A 47 -2.38 13.61 -44.91
C ASP A 47 -1.00 14.32 -44.86
N ASP A 48 0.15 13.66 -44.94
CA ASP A 48 0.50 12.60 -45.90
C ASP A 48 1.85 11.91 -45.54
N LYS A 49 2.08 10.77 -46.20
CA LYS A 49 3.35 10.12 -46.55
C LYS A 49 3.93 8.97 -45.71
N GLU A 50 3.31 7.83 -45.93
CA GLU A 50 3.88 6.50 -46.13
C GLU A 50 5.14 6.45 -47.03
N THR A 51 6.14 5.64 -46.64
CA THR A 51 6.73 4.56 -47.48
C THR A 51 7.69 3.65 -46.70
N ASN A 52 7.20 2.46 -46.33
CA ASN A 52 7.65 1.12 -46.75
C ASN A 52 9.15 0.69 -46.62
N ARG A 53 9.42 -0.36 -45.80
CA ARG A 53 9.95 -1.72 -46.18
C ARG A 53 10.69 -2.47 -45.03
N LYS A 54 10.09 -3.58 -44.57
CA LYS A 54 10.56 -4.98 -44.29
C LYS A 54 11.98 -5.31 -43.70
N PRO A 55 12.23 -6.54 -43.18
CA PRO A 55 12.88 -6.79 -41.87
C PRO A 55 14.25 -7.50 -41.95
N ALA A 56 15.01 -7.52 -40.85
CA ALA A 56 16.16 -8.42 -40.68
C ALA A 56 16.32 -8.87 -39.20
N GLU A 57 16.18 -10.18 -38.96
CA GLU A 57 16.86 -10.92 -37.88
C GLU A 57 18.26 -11.35 -38.38
N PRO A 58 19.09 -12.09 -37.60
CA PRO A 58 19.60 -11.84 -36.26
C PRO A 58 21.15 -11.86 -36.24
N VAL A 59 21.81 -11.24 -35.24
CA VAL A 59 23.25 -11.46 -35.01
C VAL A 59 23.51 -11.84 -33.56
N LYS A 60 24.36 -12.85 -33.42
CA LYS A 60 24.64 -13.71 -32.28
C LYS A 60 26.08 -13.40 -31.80
N VAL A 61 26.30 -13.56 -30.50
CA VAL A 61 27.59 -13.85 -29.82
C VAL A 61 28.58 -12.69 -29.61
N SER A 62 28.86 -12.37 -28.33
CA SER A 62 30.20 -12.54 -27.77
C SER A 62 30.22 -12.43 -26.24
N THR A 63 30.57 -13.56 -25.67
CA THR A 63 31.05 -13.88 -24.32
C THR A 63 32.18 -12.96 -23.86
N ALA A 64 32.17 -12.53 -22.60
CA ALA A 64 33.38 -12.16 -21.86
C ALA A 64 33.18 -12.44 -20.36
N GLU A 65 33.78 -13.55 -19.95
CA GLU A 65 34.02 -13.96 -18.57
C GLU A 65 34.78 -12.89 -17.78
N ARG A 66 34.40 -12.67 -16.51
CA ARG A 66 35.35 -12.27 -15.47
C ARG A 66 35.14 -13.09 -14.20
N LYS A 67 36.28 -13.61 -13.76
CA LYS A 67 36.53 -14.63 -12.74
C LYS A 67 36.04 -14.28 -11.35
N SER A 68 35.58 -15.35 -10.70
CA SER A 68 35.74 -15.73 -9.31
C SER A 68 36.69 -14.89 -8.45
N SER A 69 36.15 -14.40 -7.35
CA SER A 69 36.85 -14.26 -6.07
C SER A 69 36.12 -15.15 -5.05
N ASP A 70 36.81 -16.22 -4.65
CA ASP A 70 36.49 -17.04 -3.48
C ASP A 70 36.42 -16.14 -2.23
N GLU A 71 35.24 -15.99 -1.66
CA GLU A 71 35.06 -15.45 -0.31
C GLU A 71 34.39 -16.53 0.57
N LYS A 72 35.07 -16.83 1.67
CA LYS A 72 34.81 -17.93 2.59
C LYS A 72 33.32 -18.00 3.01
N VAL A 73 32.69 -19.12 2.67
CA VAL A 73 31.32 -19.46 3.06
C VAL A 73 31.27 -19.80 4.55
N SER A 74 30.90 -18.82 5.38
CA SER A 74 30.29 -19.07 6.68
C SER A 74 28.84 -19.55 6.43
N LYS A 75 28.54 -20.79 6.83
CA LYS A 75 27.20 -21.40 6.68
C LYS A 75 26.24 -20.82 7.72
N SER A 76 25.86 -19.56 7.56
CA SER A 76 24.63 -19.00 8.11
C SER A 76 23.48 -19.40 7.17
N PRO A 77 22.30 -19.82 7.66
CA PRO A 77 21.17 -20.03 6.77
C PRO A 77 20.83 -18.68 6.09
N LYS A 78 21.02 -18.60 4.76
CA LYS A 78 20.80 -17.38 3.93
C LYS A 78 19.36 -16.82 3.97
N ASN A 79 18.47 -17.44 4.76
CA ASN A 79 17.04 -17.24 4.75
C ASN A 79 16.45 -16.92 6.14
N VAL A 80 17.24 -16.40 7.07
CA VAL A 80 16.76 -15.97 8.40
C VAL A 80 16.75 -14.45 8.48
N ILE A 81 15.65 -13.88 8.98
CA ILE A 81 15.46 -12.46 9.28
C ILE A 81 15.00 -12.30 10.73
N SER A 82 15.24 -11.13 11.33
CA SER A 82 14.71 -10.81 12.66
C SER A 82 13.39 -10.05 12.51
N VAL A 83 12.30 -10.60 13.04
CA VAL A 83 10.97 -9.98 13.07
C VAL A 83 10.61 -9.77 14.54
N ASN A 84 10.50 -8.51 14.97
CA ASN A 84 10.22 -8.14 16.36
C ASN A 84 11.17 -8.85 17.36
N GLY A 85 12.46 -8.93 17.03
CA GLY A 85 13.49 -9.58 17.85
C GLY A 85 13.49 -11.11 17.82
N LYS A 86 12.60 -11.75 17.06
CA LYS A 86 12.54 -13.21 16.89
C LYS A 86 13.10 -13.61 15.52
N PRO A 87 14.01 -14.61 15.46
CA PRO A 87 14.48 -15.12 14.18
C PRO A 87 13.33 -15.86 13.47
N MET A 88 13.06 -15.48 12.23
CA MET A 88 12.08 -16.11 11.35
C MET A 88 12.75 -16.54 10.05
N THR A 89 12.28 -17.65 9.48
CA THR A 89 12.76 -18.14 8.19
C THR A 89 11.82 -17.71 7.07
N PHE A 90 12.37 -17.40 5.90
CA PHE A 90 11.60 -17.05 4.71
C PHE A 90 11.92 -17.98 3.52
N LYS A 91 10.95 -18.10 2.59
CA LYS A 91 11.08 -18.91 1.37
C LYS A 91 11.64 -18.09 0.21
N ARG A 92 11.13 -16.88 0.04
CA ARG A 92 11.44 -15.96 -1.07
C ARG A 92 11.45 -14.52 -0.58
N SER A 93 12.13 -13.65 -1.31
CA SER A 93 12.09 -12.21 -1.09
C SER A 93 11.92 -11.48 -2.43
N TYR A 94 11.24 -10.33 -2.39
CA TYR A 94 10.93 -9.51 -3.56
C TYR A 94 11.21 -8.03 -3.25
N ASN A 95 11.79 -7.32 -4.21
CA ASN A 95 11.77 -5.87 -4.22
C ASN A 95 10.51 -5.42 -4.99
N MET A 96 9.63 -4.68 -4.33
CA MET A 96 8.30 -4.34 -4.84
C MET A 96 8.01 -2.85 -4.63
N LYS A 97 7.11 -2.31 -5.46
CA LYS A 97 6.51 -1.00 -5.22
C LYS A 97 5.34 -1.16 -4.25
N ALA A 98 5.39 -0.47 -3.13
CA ALA A 98 4.28 -0.37 -2.18
C ALA A 98 3.45 0.89 -2.42
N THR A 99 2.14 0.73 -2.36
CA THR A 99 1.16 1.80 -2.19
C THR A 99 0.34 1.56 -0.92
N SER A 100 -0.61 2.44 -0.64
CA SER A 100 -1.60 2.22 0.41
C SER A 100 -3.02 2.51 -0.07
N TYR A 101 -3.97 1.88 0.61
CA TYR A 101 -5.41 2.10 0.48
C TYR A 101 -6.08 2.11 1.85
N THR A 102 -7.32 2.58 1.92
CA THR A 102 -8.09 2.65 3.16
C THR A 102 -9.42 1.91 3.04
N ASP A 103 -10.24 1.98 4.08
CA ASP A 103 -11.61 1.46 4.14
C ASP A 103 -12.65 2.38 3.47
N HIS A 104 -12.20 3.44 2.78
CA HIS A 104 -13.11 4.42 2.22
C HIS A 104 -13.99 3.80 1.11
N PRO A 105 -15.31 4.05 1.07
CA PRO A 105 -16.21 3.40 0.10
C PRO A 105 -15.81 3.58 -1.36
N SER A 106 -15.18 4.71 -1.72
CA SER A 106 -14.71 4.93 -3.11
C SER A 106 -13.56 4.01 -3.54
N GLU A 107 -12.84 3.44 -2.59
CA GLU A 107 -11.72 2.50 -2.83
C GLU A 107 -12.19 1.04 -2.70
N ASN A 108 -13.38 0.82 -2.13
CA ASN A 108 -13.89 -0.48 -1.76
C ASN A 108 -15.31 -0.66 -2.31
N GLY A 109 -15.42 -1.23 -3.52
CA GLY A 109 -16.71 -1.37 -4.22
C GLY A 109 -17.78 -2.20 -3.47
N TRP A 110 -17.36 -3.06 -2.54
CA TRP A 110 -18.24 -3.99 -1.81
C TRP A 110 -18.21 -3.78 -0.29
N GLY A 111 -17.69 -2.63 0.17
CA GLY A 111 -17.44 -2.35 1.59
C GLY A 111 -16.04 -2.79 2.05
N PRO A 112 -15.69 -2.55 3.33
CA PRO A 112 -14.34 -2.74 3.85
C PRO A 112 -14.03 -4.21 4.16
N ILE A 113 -14.07 -5.04 3.12
CA ILE A 113 -13.75 -6.46 3.14
C ILE A 113 -12.63 -6.76 2.15
N ASP A 114 -11.76 -7.71 2.48
CA ASP A 114 -10.74 -8.20 1.57
C ASP A 114 -11.29 -9.21 0.55
N ALA A 115 -10.49 -9.57 -0.45
CA ALA A 115 -10.83 -10.54 -1.48
C ALA A 115 -11.23 -11.93 -0.94
N LEU A 116 -10.87 -12.27 0.31
CA LEU A 116 -11.26 -13.52 0.97
C LEU A 116 -12.52 -13.37 1.85
N GLY A 117 -13.12 -12.17 1.89
CA GLY A 117 -14.35 -11.88 2.64
C GLY A 117 -14.12 -11.55 4.13
N ASN A 118 -12.87 -11.31 4.55
CA ASN A 118 -12.57 -10.90 5.91
C ASN A 118 -12.67 -9.37 6.06
N PRO A 119 -13.02 -8.84 7.25
CA PRO A 119 -12.92 -7.42 7.52
C PRO A 119 -11.49 -6.90 7.35
N LEU A 120 -11.34 -5.72 6.72
CA LEU A 120 -10.05 -5.06 6.59
C LEU A 120 -9.47 -4.68 7.96
N LYS A 121 -8.18 -4.91 8.14
CA LYS A 121 -7.43 -4.56 9.34
C LYS A 121 -5.98 -4.32 9.00
N LEU A 122 -5.25 -3.60 9.87
CA LEU A 122 -3.82 -3.43 9.69
C LEU A 122 -3.13 -4.80 9.57
N GLY A 123 -2.31 -4.96 8.53
CA GLY A 123 -1.71 -6.23 8.15
C GLY A 123 -2.44 -6.97 7.03
N THR A 124 -3.62 -6.52 6.60
CA THR A 124 -4.18 -6.90 5.29
C THR A 124 -3.38 -6.23 4.19
N VAL A 125 -2.96 -7.01 3.20
CA VAL A 125 -2.18 -6.52 2.06
C VAL A 125 -2.78 -7.06 0.77
N ALA A 126 -2.98 -6.18 -0.20
CA ALA A 126 -3.34 -6.55 -1.55
C ALA A 126 -2.10 -6.89 -2.36
N VAL A 127 -2.15 -8.00 -3.08
CA VAL A 127 -1.04 -8.51 -3.92
C VAL A 127 -1.54 -8.99 -5.27
N ASP A 128 -0.60 -9.31 -6.16
CA ASP A 128 -0.87 -10.13 -7.33
C ASP A 128 -0.77 -11.63 -6.98
N PRO A 129 -1.87 -12.42 -7.04
CA PRO A 129 -1.87 -13.84 -6.69
C PRO A 129 -0.91 -14.70 -7.51
N ASP A 130 -0.58 -14.29 -8.74
CA ASP A 130 0.36 -15.00 -9.62
C ASP A 130 1.82 -14.87 -9.11
N VAL A 131 2.11 -13.85 -8.31
CA VAL A 131 3.44 -13.59 -7.73
C VAL A 131 3.52 -14.01 -6.27
N ILE A 132 2.49 -13.66 -5.48
CA ILE A 132 2.33 -13.98 -4.08
C ILE A 132 0.94 -14.59 -3.87
N PRO A 133 0.83 -15.91 -3.65
CA PRO A 133 -0.46 -16.54 -3.41
C PRO A 133 -1.18 -15.96 -2.19
N LEU A 134 -2.52 -15.90 -2.24
CA LEU A 134 -3.33 -15.46 -1.10
C LEU A 134 -3.17 -16.40 0.11
N GLY A 135 -3.35 -15.86 1.31
CA GLY A 135 -3.09 -16.51 2.59
C GLY A 135 -1.62 -16.52 3.01
N THR A 136 -0.71 -16.05 2.15
CA THR A 136 0.72 -16.01 2.45
C THR A 136 1.04 -14.98 3.55
N LYS A 137 1.82 -15.39 4.55
CA LYS A 137 2.39 -14.48 5.55
C LYS A 137 3.60 -13.75 4.99
N LEU A 138 3.61 -12.44 5.18
CA LEU A 138 4.62 -11.54 4.66
C LEU A 138 5.30 -10.79 5.81
N PHE A 139 6.57 -10.47 5.62
CA PHE A 139 7.25 -9.42 6.35
C PHE A 139 7.69 -8.34 5.38
N ILE A 140 7.22 -7.11 5.57
CA ILE A 140 7.46 -5.99 4.67
C ILE A 140 8.35 -4.98 5.39
N THR A 141 9.45 -4.59 4.74
CA THR A 141 10.44 -3.64 5.29
C THR A 141 10.80 -2.59 4.26
N GLY A 142 11.49 -1.53 4.70
CA GLY A 142 11.98 -0.46 3.80
C GLY A 142 10.97 0.64 3.50
N TYR A 143 9.72 0.50 3.96
CA TYR A 143 8.79 1.61 3.97
C TYR A 143 9.19 2.66 5.02
N GLN A 144 8.73 3.89 4.82
CA GLN A 144 8.85 5.00 5.76
C GLN A 144 7.46 5.62 5.94
N PHE A 145 6.80 5.27 7.04
CA PHE A 145 5.50 5.85 7.37
C PHE A 145 5.24 5.76 8.87
N LYS A 146 4.91 6.89 9.49
CA LYS A 146 4.78 7.01 10.96
C LYS A 146 3.67 6.16 11.59
N HIS A 147 2.69 5.71 10.80
CA HIS A 147 1.59 4.89 11.27
C HIS A 147 1.82 3.38 11.07
N LEU A 148 2.98 2.99 10.53
CA LEU A 148 3.39 1.60 10.43
C LEU A 148 4.50 1.31 11.46
N PRO A 149 4.63 0.06 11.92
CA PRO A 149 5.67 -0.32 12.86
C PRO A 149 7.07 -0.04 12.29
N GLU A 150 7.96 0.46 13.14
CA GLU A 150 9.37 0.60 12.77
C GLU A 150 10.03 -0.77 12.63
N GLY A 151 10.95 -0.92 11.69
CA GLY A 151 11.67 -2.18 11.45
C GLY A 151 10.93 -3.19 10.58
N GLY A 152 9.60 -3.10 10.45
CA GLY A 152 8.83 -3.85 9.46
C GLY A 152 7.44 -4.29 9.91
N LEU A 153 6.59 -4.59 8.94
CA LEU A 153 5.20 -4.98 9.11
C LEU A 153 5.05 -6.48 8.83
N VAL A 154 4.51 -7.21 9.79
CA VAL A 154 3.99 -8.56 9.54
C VAL A 154 2.58 -8.44 8.98
N ALA A 155 2.37 -9.01 7.81
CA ALA A 155 1.12 -8.91 7.07
C ALA A 155 0.69 -10.27 6.50
N THR A 156 -0.55 -10.34 6.03
CA THR A 156 -1.08 -11.49 5.29
C THR A 156 -1.65 -11.00 3.96
N ALA A 157 -1.27 -11.68 2.87
CA ALA A 157 -1.82 -11.45 1.55
C ALA A 157 -3.26 -11.99 1.48
N THR A 158 -4.25 -11.22 1.92
CA THR A 158 -5.66 -11.65 1.90
C THR A 158 -6.50 -10.85 0.91
N ASP A 159 -5.91 -9.87 0.23
CA ASP A 159 -6.63 -8.99 -0.67
C ASP A 159 -6.01 -8.96 -2.08
N THR A 160 -6.77 -8.43 -3.03
CA THR A 160 -6.33 -8.21 -4.41
C THR A 160 -6.84 -6.88 -4.93
N GLY A 161 -6.18 -6.32 -5.93
CA GLY A 161 -6.64 -5.11 -6.60
C GLY A 161 -6.37 -5.16 -8.09
N GLY A 162 -7.29 -4.62 -8.90
CA GLY A 162 -7.13 -4.62 -10.37
C GLY A 162 -5.84 -3.93 -10.85
N LYS A 163 -5.35 -2.95 -10.09
CA LYS A 163 -4.10 -2.20 -10.37
C LYS A 163 -2.87 -2.74 -9.63
N ILE A 164 -3.03 -3.80 -8.84
CA ILE A 164 -1.95 -4.44 -8.07
C ILE A 164 -1.53 -5.69 -8.84
N LYS A 165 -0.55 -5.49 -9.73
CA LYS A 165 -0.07 -6.51 -10.67
C LYS A 165 1.46 -6.56 -10.67
N GLY A 166 2.01 -7.76 -10.83
CA GLY A 166 3.44 -8.02 -10.77
C GLY A 166 4.06 -7.72 -9.40
N ASN A 167 5.20 -7.05 -9.41
CA ASN A 167 5.96 -6.70 -8.20
C ASN A 167 5.40 -5.46 -7.50
N LYS A 168 4.13 -5.49 -7.14
CA LYS A 168 3.42 -4.41 -6.44
C LYS A 168 2.67 -4.96 -5.23
N VAL A 169 2.62 -4.17 -4.17
CA VAL A 169 1.84 -4.45 -2.96
C VAL A 169 1.05 -3.21 -2.56
N ASP A 170 -0.16 -3.40 -2.05
CA ASP A 170 -0.98 -2.33 -1.48
C ASP A 170 -1.23 -2.61 0.00
N ILE A 171 -0.78 -1.72 0.88
CA ILE A 171 -0.89 -1.92 2.32
C ILE A 171 -2.17 -1.24 2.81
N PHE A 172 -3.05 -2.00 3.46
CA PHE A 172 -4.22 -1.43 4.09
C PHE A 172 -3.82 -0.56 5.29
N LEU A 173 -4.32 0.67 5.30
CA LEU A 173 -4.15 1.60 6.40
C LEU A 173 -5.53 1.96 6.97
N PRO A 174 -5.81 1.65 8.26
CA PRO A 174 -7.04 2.08 8.94
C PRO A 174 -6.97 3.57 9.30
N LEU A 175 -6.88 4.43 8.28
CA LEU A 175 -6.70 5.87 8.38
C LEU A 175 -7.64 6.58 7.39
N SER A 176 -7.78 7.89 7.55
CA SER A 176 -8.45 8.70 6.52
C SER A 176 -7.66 8.65 5.19
N GLN A 177 -8.37 8.72 4.05
CA GLN A 177 -7.72 8.82 2.73
C GLN A 177 -6.66 9.93 2.67
N LYS A 178 -6.94 11.08 3.30
CA LYS A 178 -6.03 12.22 3.36
C LYS A 178 -4.70 11.87 4.04
N GLU A 179 -4.74 11.06 5.09
CA GLU A 179 -3.55 10.62 5.82
C GLU A 179 -2.84 9.49 5.09
N ALA A 180 -3.58 8.50 4.59
CA ALA A 180 -3.02 7.38 3.85
C ALA A 180 -2.28 7.82 2.58
N ARG A 181 -2.77 8.86 1.87
CA ARG A 181 -2.08 9.46 0.71
C ARG A 181 -0.67 9.95 1.00
N LYS A 182 -0.35 10.28 2.26
CA LYS A 182 1.01 10.70 2.65
C LYS A 182 2.01 9.54 2.60
N PHE A 183 1.54 8.30 2.53
CA PHE A 183 2.40 7.13 2.30
C PHE A 183 3.09 7.21 0.92
N GLY A 184 2.36 7.65 -0.12
CA GLY A 184 2.90 7.75 -1.47
C GLY A 184 3.21 6.39 -2.09
N VAL A 185 4.18 6.36 -3.02
CA VAL A 185 4.71 5.12 -3.61
C VAL A 185 6.11 4.91 -3.07
N GLN A 186 6.40 3.72 -2.55
CA GLN A 186 7.68 3.43 -1.90
C GLN A 186 8.28 2.12 -2.43
N ASP A 187 9.60 2.06 -2.51
CA ASP A 187 10.30 0.78 -2.74
C ASP A 187 10.42 0.02 -1.42
N VAL A 188 9.96 -1.23 -1.41
CA VAL A 188 9.95 -2.07 -0.21
C VAL A 188 10.56 -3.43 -0.50
N GLN A 189 11.10 -4.03 0.55
CA GLN A 189 11.54 -5.42 0.54
C GLN A 189 10.47 -6.28 1.22
N VAL A 190 9.93 -7.23 0.48
CA VAL A 190 8.90 -8.17 0.95
C VAL A 190 9.53 -9.56 1.11
N TYR A 191 9.31 -10.19 2.25
CA TYR A 191 9.75 -11.56 2.54
C TYR A 191 8.54 -12.47 2.72
N VAL A 192 8.53 -13.60 2.01
CA VAL A 192 7.52 -14.65 2.15
C VAL A 192 7.91 -15.57 3.29
N LEU A 193 7.21 -15.47 4.42
CA LEU A 193 7.52 -16.23 5.63
C LEU A 193 7.17 -17.72 5.47
N LYS A 194 7.87 -18.58 6.22
CA LYS A 194 7.61 -20.02 6.27
C LYS A 194 6.48 -20.40 7.21
#